data_AF-A0A7S1K088-F1
#
_entry.id   AF-A0A7S1K088-F1
#
_cell.length_a   1.000
_cell.length_b   1.000
_cell.length_c   1.000
_cell.angle_alpha   90.00
_cell.angle_beta   90.00
_cell.angle_gamma   90.00
#
_symmetry.space_group_name_H-M   'P 1'
#
loop_
_entity.id
_entity.type
_entity.pdbx_description
1 polymer ?
#
loop_
_entity_poly.entity_id
_entity_poly.type
_entity_poly.pdbx_seq_one_letter_code
_entity_poly.pdbx_strand_id
1 'polypeptide(L)'
;RQASEALADVCAEEGQRAFVGKISMDRHCPPGYCETTEKSLEETARFIESFRQRPSIVQPVVTPRFIPTCSDELLAGLGALVREHGCHVQSHMSESIDEMQFVEAIHQLKDDHHKHNP
;
A
#
# COMPACT_ATOMS: atom_id res chain seq x y z
N ARG A 1 -2.61 11.40 1.56
CA ARG A 1 -2.49 11.86 0.16
C ARG A 1 -1.63 13.11 0.04
N GLN A 2 -2.05 14.27 0.58
CA GLN A 2 -1.35 15.56 0.41
C GLN A 2 0.17 15.51 0.67
N ALA A 3 0.61 14.87 1.76
CA ALA A 3 2.03 14.74 2.06
C ALA A 3 2.81 13.94 0.98
N SER A 4 2.21 12.86 0.46
CA SER A 4 2.80 12.06 -0.62
C SER A 4 2.84 12.84 -1.95
N GLU A 5 1.85 13.69 -2.22
CA GLU A 5 1.86 14.56 -3.39
C GLU A 5 2.95 15.61 -3.29
N ALA A 6 3.09 16.27 -2.12
CA ALA A 6 4.17 17.21 -1.88
C ALA A 6 5.56 16.56 -2.04
N LEU A 7 5.73 15.31 -1.58
CA LEU A 7 6.96 14.55 -1.81
C LEU A 7 7.19 14.30 -3.31
N ALA A 8 6.16 13.91 -4.06
CA ALA A 8 6.26 13.70 -5.50
C ALA A 8 6.63 14.99 -6.26
N ASP A 9 6.08 16.13 -5.84
CA ASP A 9 6.38 17.44 -6.41
C ASP A 9 7.84 17.83 -6.16
N VAL A 10 8.33 17.70 -4.91
CA VAL A 10 9.74 17.97 -4.57
C VAL A 10 10.68 17.04 -5.35
N CYS A 11 10.39 15.74 -5.45
CA CYS A 11 11.22 14.82 -6.25
C CYS A 11 11.26 15.24 -7.73
N ALA A 12 10.15 15.72 -8.28
CA ALA A 12 10.09 16.18 -9.66
C ALA A 12 10.88 17.48 -9.87
N GLU A 13 10.76 18.44 -8.95
CA GLU A 13 11.50 19.71 -8.95
C GLU A 13 13.01 19.50 -8.87
N GLU A 14 13.46 18.57 -8.03
CA GLU A 14 14.87 18.23 -7.84
C GLU A 14 15.42 17.26 -8.90
N GLY A 15 14.59 16.80 -9.84
CA GLY A 15 14.99 15.84 -10.88
C GLY A 15 15.34 14.44 -10.34
N GLN A 16 14.86 14.08 -9.15
CA GLN A 16 15.07 12.78 -8.54
C GLN A 16 14.09 11.74 -9.10
N ARG A 17 14.62 10.61 -9.58
CA ARG A 17 13.78 9.45 -9.92
C ARG A 17 13.17 8.87 -8.64
N ALA A 18 11.85 8.71 -8.59
CA ALA A 18 11.16 8.26 -7.39
C ALA A 18 9.92 7.42 -7.70
N PHE A 19 9.62 6.49 -6.80
CA PHE A 19 8.30 5.88 -6.65
C PHE A 19 7.68 6.41 -5.37
N VAL A 20 6.53 7.05 -5.46
CA VAL A 20 5.89 7.71 -4.32
C VAL A 20 4.49 7.16 -4.13
N GLY A 21 4.17 6.79 -2.89
CA GLY A 21 2.93 6.11 -2.55
C GLY A 21 2.15 6.81 -1.43
N LYS A 22 0.81 6.77 -1.54
CA LYS A 22 -0.08 7.00 -0.40
C LYS A 22 -0.18 5.70 0.40
N ILE A 23 0.02 5.77 1.71
CA ILE A 23 -0.27 4.65 2.60
C ILE A 23 -1.78 4.37 2.63
N SER A 24 -2.16 3.10 2.53
CA SER A 24 -3.53 2.62 2.68
C SER A 24 -3.65 1.71 3.89
N MET A 25 -4.62 2.00 4.78
CA MET A 25 -4.96 1.20 5.96
C MET A 25 -6.40 1.47 6.43
N ASP A 26 -7.16 0.43 6.73
CA ASP A 26 -8.58 0.52 7.10
C ASP A 26 -8.97 -0.31 8.34
N ARG A 27 -8.02 -1.03 8.95
CA ARG A 27 -8.24 -1.78 10.20
C ARG A 27 -6.98 -1.81 11.06
N HIS A 28 -7.14 -2.11 12.36
CA HIS A 28 -6.02 -2.24 13.31
C HIS A 28 -5.07 -1.03 13.34
N CYS A 29 -5.61 0.17 13.13
CA CYS A 29 -4.87 1.42 13.06
C CYS A 29 -4.89 2.19 14.39
N PRO A 30 -3.92 3.09 14.63
CA PRO A 30 -4.01 4.07 15.71
C PRO A 30 -5.26 4.97 15.58
N PRO A 31 -5.82 5.47 16.70
CA PRO A 31 -6.95 6.40 16.68
C PRO A 31 -6.67 7.64 15.82
N GLY A 32 -7.61 8.03 14.97
CA GLY A 32 -7.47 9.18 14.07
C GLY A 32 -6.59 8.95 12.83
N TYR A 33 -6.06 7.74 12.65
CA TYR A 33 -5.17 7.38 11.53
C TYR A 33 -5.67 6.17 10.72
N CYS A 34 -6.96 5.84 10.86
CA CYS A 34 -7.64 4.77 10.12
C CYS A 34 -8.52 5.35 9.01
N GLU A 35 -8.37 4.88 7.78
CA GLU A 35 -9.27 5.22 6.68
C GLU A 35 -10.47 4.26 6.65
N THR A 36 -11.49 4.59 5.86
CA THR A 36 -12.45 3.59 5.39
C THR A 36 -11.95 2.99 4.09
N THR A 37 -12.35 1.74 3.78
CA THR A 37 -12.01 1.08 2.51
C THR A 37 -12.32 1.95 1.31
N GLU A 38 -13.55 2.44 1.22
CA GLU A 38 -14.04 3.31 0.14
C GLU A 38 -13.16 4.55 -0.03
N LYS A 39 -12.89 5.27 1.06
CA LYS A 39 -12.09 6.49 1.02
C LYS A 39 -10.64 6.20 0.65
N SER A 40 -10.08 5.09 1.14
CA SER A 40 -8.71 4.71 0.83
C SER A 40 -8.56 4.37 -0.66
N LEU A 41 -9.53 3.67 -1.26
CA LEU A 41 -9.56 3.36 -2.69
C LEU A 41 -9.75 4.62 -3.54
N GLU A 42 -10.71 5.48 -3.20
CA GLU A 42 -10.97 6.74 -3.90
C GLU A 42 -9.73 7.63 -3.90
N GLU A 43 -9.12 7.84 -2.73
CA GLU A 43 -7.94 8.69 -2.61
C GLU A 43 -6.70 8.06 -3.25
N THR A 44 -6.60 6.72 -3.32
CA THR A 44 -5.54 6.04 -4.07
C THR A 44 -5.70 6.24 -5.57
N ALA A 45 -6.91 6.08 -6.11
CA ALA A 45 -7.19 6.33 -7.52
C ALA A 45 -6.88 7.79 -7.90
N ARG A 46 -7.38 8.76 -7.12
CA ARG A 46 -7.05 10.18 -7.30
C ARG A 46 -5.56 10.46 -7.23
N PHE A 47 -4.86 9.81 -6.30
CA PHE A 47 -3.42 9.96 -6.14
C PHE A 47 -2.67 9.46 -7.39
N ILE A 48 -2.98 8.25 -7.88
CA ILE A 48 -2.39 7.69 -9.12
C ILE A 48 -2.62 8.64 -10.30
N GLU A 49 -3.87 9.11 -10.48
CA GLU A 49 -4.25 10.01 -11.57
C GLU A 49 -3.49 11.34 -11.54
N SER A 50 -3.13 11.84 -10.36
CA SER A 50 -2.37 13.08 -10.22
C SER A 50 -0.97 13.01 -10.87
N PHE A 51 -0.39 11.82 -11.07
CA PHE A 51 0.95 11.68 -11.67
C PHE A 51 0.95 11.88 -13.19
N ARG A 52 -0.21 11.90 -13.84
CA ARG A 52 -0.30 12.14 -15.30
C ARG A 52 0.30 13.49 -15.74
N GLN A 53 0.31 14.47 -14.84
CA GLN A 53 0.86 15.81 -15.11
C GLN A 53 2.32 15.96 -14.65
N ARG A 54 2.92 14.92 -14.05
CA ARG A 54 4.29 14.96 -13.51
C ARG A 54 5.30 14.38 -14.50
N PRO A 55 6.58 14.76 -14.40
CA PRO A 55 7.65 14.12 -15.16
C PRO A 55 7.67 12.60 -14.94
N SER A 56 7.89 11.82 -16.01
CA SER A 56 7.85 10.35 -15.98
C SER A 56 8.91 9.67 -15.10
N ILE A 57 9.87 10.44 -14.60
CA ILE A 57 10.87 9.97 -13.62
C ILE A 57 10.28 9.79 -12.21
N VAL A 58 9.15 10.42 -11.92
CA VAL A 58 8.40 10.26 -10.67
C VAL A 58 7.12 9.48 -10.96
N GLN A 59 6.94 8.33 -10.32
CA GLN A 59 5.85 7.39 -10.62
C GLN A 59 5.04 7.05 -9.36
N PRO A 60 3.74 6.80 -9.49
CA PRO A 60 2.94 6.35 -8.36
C PRO A 60 3.25 4.89 -8.04
N VAL A 61 3.23 4.55 -6.75
CA VAL A 61 3.23 3.17 -6.26
C VAL A 61 2.05 2.97 -5.32
N VAL A 62 1.35 1.84 -5.48
CA VAL A 62 0.26 1.45 -4.59
C VAL A 62 0.87 0.87 -3.32
N THR A 63 0.52 1.44 -2.15
CA THR A 63 1.22 1.16 -0.88
C THR A 63 0.26 0.75 0.23
N PRO A 64 -0.31 -0.48 0.20
CA PRO A 64 -0.87 -1.07 1.41
C PRO A 64 0.24 -1.15 2.45
N ARG A 65 0.00 -0.66 3.68
CA ARG A 65 1.07 -0.60 4.68
C ARG A 65 1.65 -1.99 4.96
N PHE A 66 0.78 -2.90 5.38
CA PHE A 66 1.04 -4.32 5.58
C PHE A 66 -0.31 -5.04 5.76
N ILE A 67 -0.30 -6.36 5.61
CA ILE A 67 -1.52 -7.20 5.57
C ILE A 67 -2.46 -6.99 6.77
N PRO A 68 -1.96 -6.94 8.03
CA PRO A 68 -2.83 -6.75 9.19
C PRO A 68 -3.64 -5.46 9.15
N THR A 69 -3.12 -4.36 8.60
CA THR A 69 -3.86 -3.08 8.60
C THR A 69 -4.77 -2.86 7.40
N CYS A 70 -4.85 -3.83 6.48
CA CYS A 70 -5.67 -3.74 5.28
C CYS A 70 -6.68 -4.89 5.24
N SER A 71 -7.97 -4.58 5.15
CA SER A 71 -9.00 -5.60 4.92
C SER A 71 -8.84 -6.28 3.56
N ASP A 72 -9.41 -7.47 3.42
CA ASP A 72 -9.41 -8.20 2.14
C ASP A 72 -10.11 -7.39 1.04
N GLU A 73 -11.15 -6.63 1.37
CA GLU A 73 -11.85 -5.74 0.45
C GLU A 73 -10.94 -4.62 -0.04
N LEU A 74 -10.19 -3.97 0.87
CA LEU A 74 -9.21 -2.96 0.51
C LEU A 74 -8.10 -3.55 -0.37
N LEU A 75 -7.54 -4.70 0.00
CA LEU A 75 -6.49 -5.36 -0.78
C LEU A 75 -6.98 -5.74 -2.19
N ALA A 76 -8.20 -6.26 -2.32
CA ALA A 76 -8.79 -6.58 -3.61
C ALA A 76 -8.99 -5.32 -4.48
N GLY A 77 -9.50 -4.23 -3.89
CA GLY A 77 -9.68 -2.95 -4.59
C GLY A 77 -8.35 -2.31 -5.02
N LEU A 78 -7.35 -2.31 -4.15
CA LEU A 78 -5.99 -1.84 -4.49
C LEU A 78 -5.39 -2.70 -5.61
N GLY A 79 -5.57 -4.01 -5.56
CA GLY A 79 -5.16 -4.92 -6.64
C GLY A 79 -5.87 -4.66 -7.97
N ALA A 80 -7.11 -4.16 -7.95
CA ALA A 80 -7.81 -3.73 -9.15
C ALA A 80 -7.19 -2.46 -9.74
N LEU A 81 -6.91 -1.45 -8.91
CA LEU A 81 -6.25 -0.21 -9.33
C LEU A 81 -4.86 -0.47 -9.93
N VAL A 82 -4.09 -1.38 -9.33
CA VAL A 82 -2.78 -1.81 -9.85
C VAL A 82 -2.91 -2.35 -11.28
N ARG A 83 -3.89 -3.21 -11.52
CA ARG A 83 -4.14 -3.81 -12.84
C ARG A 83 -4.64 -2.78 -13.85
N GLU A 84 -5.51 -1.87 -13.42
CA GLU A 84 -6.09 -0.82 -14.26
C GLU A 84 -5.04 0.20 -14.73
N HIS A 85 -4.19 0.65 -13.82
CA HIS A 85 -3.24 1.73 -14.08
C HIS A 85 -1.80 1.26 -14.36
N GLY A 86 -1.53 -0.05 -14.25
CA GLY A 86 -0.19 -0.60 -14.46
C GLY A 86 0.84 -0.12 -13.42
N CYS A 87 0.40 0.14 -12.18
CA CYS A 87 1.27 0.69 -11.13
C CYS A 87 2.14 -0.40 -10.47
N HIS A 88 3.24 0.03 -9.85
CA HIS A 88 3.99 -0.81 -8.93
C HIS A 88 3.23 -0.99 -7.60
N VAL A 89 3.66 -1.99 -6.82
CA VAL A 89 3.18 -2.23 -5.45
C VAL A 89 4.36 -2.25 -4.48
N GLN A 90 4.17 -1.64 -3.32
CA GLN A 90 5.13 -1.67 -2.21
C GLN A 90 4.37 -1.97 -0.90
N SER A 91 4.88 -2.89 -0.08
CA SER A 91 4.33 -3.21 1.24
C SER A 91 5.41 -3.80 2.13
N HIS A 92 5.16 -3.89 3.44
CA HIS A 92 6.01 -4.66 4.35
C HIS A 92 5.63 -6.15 4.30
N MET A 93 6.61 -7.02 4.51
CA MET A 93 6.42 -8.47 4.48
C MET A 93 7.42 -9.17 5.42
N SER A 94 6.89 -9.96 6.36
CA SER A 94 7.67 -10.85 7.25
C SER A 94 8.81 -10.12 7.97
N GLU A 95 8.56 -8.93 8.51
CA GLU A 95 9.59 -8.14 9.21
C GLU A 95 9.84 -8.61 10.64
N SER A 96 8.86 -9.25 11.28
CA SER A 96 9.02 -9.77 12.64
C SER A 96 8.18 -11.02 12.91
N ILE A 97 8.59 -11.81 13.91
CA ILE A 97 7.84 -12.99 14.36
C ILE A 97 6.44 -12.58 14.85
N ASP A 98 6.35 -11.48 15.60
CA ASP A 98 5.09 -10.96 16.11
C ASP A 98 4.14 -10.54 14.98
N GLU A 99 4.66 -9.93 13.90
CA GLU A 99 3.88 -9.63 12.70
C GLU A 99 3.37 -10.91 12.04
N MET A 100 4.22 -11.92 11.85
CA MET A 100 3.83 -13.20 11.23
C MET A 100 2.74 -13.89 12.04
N GLN A 101 2.88 -13.96 13.36
CA GLN A 101 1.86 -14.52 14.25
C GLN A 101 0.54 -13.74 14.19
N PHE A 102 0.61 -12.41 14.05
CA PHE A 102 -0.60 -11.60 13.89
C PHE A 102 -1.29 -11.90 12.55
N VAL A 103 -0.54 -12.01 11.46
CA VAL A 103 -1.07 -12.39 10.14
C VAL A 103 -1.71 -13.78 10.16
N GLU A 104 -1.08 -14.76 10.81
CA GLU A 104 -1.64 -16.12 10.98
C GLU A 104 -2.95 -16.09 11.76
N ALA A 105 -3.00 -15.32 12.85
CA ALA A 105 -4.18 -15.21 13.70
C ALA A 105 -5.38 -14.59 12.97
N ILE A 106 -5.16 -13.54 12.16
CA ILE A 106 -6.26 -12.85 11.44
C ILE A 106 -6.75 -13.62 10.21
N HIS A 107 -5.89 -14.40 9.55
CA HIS A 107 -6.26 -15.15 8.35
C HIS A 107 -6.57 -16.63 8.63
N GLN A 108 -6.48 -17.08 9.89
CA GLN A 108 -6.63 -18.49 10.30
C GLN A 108 -5.79 -19.44 9.41
N LEU A 109 -4.65 -18.95 8.93
CA LEU A 109 -3.77 -19.72 8.07
C LEU A 109 -3.23 -20.87 8.91
N LYS A 110 -3.49 -22.09 8.45
CA LYS A 110 -2.84 -23.25 9.05
C LYS A 110 -1.37 -23.18 8.66
N ASP A 111 -0.54 -23.26 9.68
CA ASP A 111 0.90 -23.29 9.57
C ASP A 111 1.34 -24.47 8.68
N ASP A 112 1.68 -24.19 7.41
CA ASP A 112 2.25 -25.15 6.47
C ASP A 112 3.79 -25.18 6.57
N HIS A 113 4.41 -24.40 7.48
CA HIS A 113 5.87 -24.28 7.60
C HIS A 113 6.59 -25.55 8.05
N HIS A 114 5.88 -26.65 8.34
CA HIS A 114 6.49 -27.95 8.67
C HIS A 114 6.63 -28.92 7.48
N LYS A 115 6.31 -28.54 6.24
CA LYS A 115 6.41 -29.47 5.09
C LYS A 115 7.71 -29.42 4.29
N HIS A 116 8.62 -28.50 4.59
CA HIS A 116 9.93 -28.43 3.94
C HIS A 116 11.02 -28.18 4.99
N ASN A 117 11.40 -29.23 5.69
CA ASN A 117 12.75 -29.36 6.25
C ASN A 117 13.33 -30.66 5.64
N PRO A 118 14.46 -30.61 4.90
CA PRO A 118 15.07 -31.79 4.29
C PRO A 118 15.55 -32.81 5.33
#